data_AF-A0A518KBT3-F1
#
_entry.id   AF-A0A518KBT3-F1
#
_cell.length_a   1.000
_cell.length_b   1.000
_cell.length_c   1.000
_cell.angle_alpha   90.00
_cell.angle_beta   90.00
_cell.angle_gamma   90.00
#
_symmetry.space_group_name_H-M   'P 1'
#
loop_
_entity.id
_entity.type
_entity.pdbx_description
1 polymer ?
#
loop_
_entity_poly.entity_id
_entity_poly.type
_entity_poly.pdbx_seq_one_letter_code
_entity_poly.pdbx_strand_id
1 'polypeptide(L)'
;MARPFRLQTVARLREERRDAARAQLADALRAAEVLEDKRQDLARLFDELLEARRHAASRADTSWLMSAGRYELVLRADEKTLNANIAAVEQEIDRRRQHIAEADRDLRAIEVLRERAELEAKREAARREAKVLDEFASRAAYVTHADVDGLTQAF
;
A
#
# COMPACT_ATOMS: atom_id res chain seq x y z
N MET A 1 0.42 33.14 9.86
CA MET A 1 0.96 31.89 9.28
C MET A 1 0.41 30.70 10.06
N ALA A 2 -0.20 29.73 9.36
CA ALA A 2 -0.64 28.48 10.00
C ALA A 2 0.59 27.71 10.52
N ARG A 3 0.52 27.19 11.74
CA ARG A 3 1.60 26.35 12.28
C ARG A 3 1.65 25.04 11.48
N PRO A 4 2.84 24.57 11.05
CA PRO A 4 2.96 23.32 10.32
C PRO A 4 2.49 22.14 11.18
N PHE A 5 1.87 21.14 10.54
CA PHE A 5 1.44 19.92 11.21
C PHE A 5 2.63 19.20 11.84
N ARG A 6 2.60 19.01 13.16
CA ARG A 6 3.76 18.55 13.95
C ARG A 6 4.26 17.15 13.56
N LEU A 7 3.42 16.33 12.93
CA LEU A 7 3.74 14.97 12.49
C LEU A 7 4.00 14.87 10.98
N GLN A 8 4.25 15.98 10.28
CA GLN A 8 4.50 15.97 8.83
C GLN A 8 5.66 15.04 8.43
N THR A 9 6.77 15.07 9.18
CA THR A 9 7.92 14.18 8.91
C THR A 9 7.57 12.70 9.14
N VAL A 10 6.75 12.41 10.15
CA VAL A 10 6.30 11.04 10.44
C VAL A 10 5.34 10.55 9.34
N ALA A 11 4.46 11.42 8.84
CA ALA A 11 3.59 11.13 7.70
C ALA A 11 4.42 10.71 6.48
N ARG A 12 5.42 11.52 6.11
CA ARG A 12 6.29 11.24 4.98
C ARG A 12 7.04 9.91 5.13
N LEU A 13 7.59 9.63 6.31
CA LEU A 13 8.27 8.36 6.57
C LEU A 13 7.32 7.16 6.44
N ARG A 14 6.05 7.30 6.84
CA ARG A 14 5.04 6.23 6.69
C ARG A 14 4.62 6.03 5.24
N GLU A 15 4.49 7.12 4.47
CA GLU A 15 4.27 7.05 3.02
C GLU A 15 5.42 6.30 2.32
N GLU A 16 6.66 6.69 2.61
CA GLU A 16 7.86 6.03 2.07
C GLU A 16 7.88 4.53 2.41
N ARG A 17 7.51 4.16 3.65
CA ARG A 17 7.42 2.74 4.07
C ARG A 17 6.33 1.97 3.33
N ARG A 18 5.15 2.57 3.15
CA ARG A 18 4.04 1.95 2.40
C ARG A 18 4.47 1.73 0.95
N ASP A 19 5.10 2.72 0.34
CA ASP A 19 5.51 2.66 -1.06
C ASP A 19 6.63 1.61 -1.24
N ALA A 20 7.56 1.51 -0.30
CA ALA A 20 8.55 0.43 -0.26
C ALA A 20 7.89 -0.96 -0.11
N ALA A 21 6.88 -1.11 0.75
CA ALA A 21 6.15 -2.37 0.91
C ALA A 21 5.39 -2.77 -0.38
N ARG A 22 4.81 -1.79 -1.09
CA ARG A 22 4.17 -2.00 -2.39
C ARG A 22 5.17 -2.44 -3.45
N ALA A 23 6.36 -1.84 -3.49
CA ALA A 23 7.43 -2.27 -4.38
C ALA A 23 7.85 -3.73 -4.11
N GLN A 24 8.02 -4.10 -2.84
CA GLN A 24 8.34 -5.48 -2.45
C GLN A 24 7.26 -6.48 -2.84
N LEU A 25 5.98 -6.10 -2.75
CA LEU A 25 4.89 -6.94 -3.24
C LEU A 25 4.95 -7.10 -4.76
N ALA A 26 5.24 -6.03 -5.50
CA ALA A 26 5.40 -6.11 -6.95
C ALA A 26 6.55 -7.03 -7.36
N ASP A 27 7.68 -7.01 -6.63
CA ASP A 27 8.78 -7.95 -6.83
C ASP A 27 8.36 -9.40 -6.60
N ALA A 28 7.57 -9.66 -5.56
CA ALA A 28 7.04 -10.98 -5.23
C ALA A 28 6.11 -11.51 -6.32
N LEU A 29 5.22 -10.66 -6.84
CA LEU A 29 4.30 -11.01 -7.91
C LEU A 29 5.04 -11.34 -9.21
N ARG A 30 6.06 -10.55 -9.57
CA ARG A 30 6.93 -10.86 -10.72
C ARG A 30 7.66 -12.19 -10.56
N ALA A 31 8.12 -12.50 -9.35
CA ALA A 31 8.73 -13.80 -9.09
C ALA A 31 7.71 -14.94 -9.26
N ALA A 32 6.45 -14.76 -8.84
CA ALA A 32 5.40 -15.74 -9.05
C ALA A 32 5.08 -15.95 -10.53
N GLU A 33 5.02 -14.89 -11.34
CA GLU A 33 4.85 -14.98 -12.80
C GLU A 33 5.96 -15.82 -13.44
N VAL A 34 7.22 -15.57 -13.08
CA VAL A 34 8.37 -16.35 -13.59
C VAL A 34 8.28 -17.84 -13.19
N LEU A 35 7.78 -18.14 -11.99
CA LEU A 35 7.62 -19.53 -11.55
C LEU A 35 6.45 -20.22 -12.27
N GLU A 36 5.39 -19.48 -12.58
CA GLU A 36 4.25 -19.96 -13.36
C GLU A 36 4.67 -20.30 -14.79
N ASP A 37 5.45 -19.43 -15.44
CA ASP A 37 6.01 -19.71 -16.77
C ASP A 37 6.85 -20.99 -16.76
N LYS A 38 7.71 -21.15 -15.75
CA LYS A 38 8.51 -22.39 -15.58
C LYS A 38 7.64 -23.62 -15.36
N ARG A 39 6.49 -23.48 -14.69
CA ARG A 39 5.56 -24.58 -14.45
C ARG A 39 4.91 -25.02 -15.76
N GLN A 40 4.53 -24.05 -16.60
CA GLN A 40 4.00 -24.31 -17.93
C GLN A 40 5.05 -24.96 -18.83
N ASP A 41 6.30 -24.50 -18.79
CA ASP A 41 7.42 -25.11 -19.52
C ASP A 41 7.62 -26.57 -19.10
N LEU A 42 7.61 -26.85 -17.80
CA LEU A 42 7.77 -28.19 -17.27
C LEU A 42 6.61 -29.12 -17.68
N ALA A 43 5.38 -28.60 -17.66
CA ALA A 43 4.21 -29.34 -18.15
C ALA A 43 4.36 -29.71 -19.64
N ARG A 44 4.83 -28.78 -20.47
CA ARG A 44 5.11 -29.05 -21.89
C ARG A 44 6.16 -30.15 -22.06
N LEU A 45 7.23 -30.13 -21.25
CA LEU A 45 8.26 -31.18 -21.28
C LEU A 45 7.70 -32.56 -20.91
N PHE A 46 6.77 -32.63 -19.96
CA PHE A 46 6.08 -33.89 -19.63
C PHE A 46 5.23 -34.40 -20.79
N ASP A 47 4.47 -33.53 -21.44
CA ASP A 47 3.65 -33.89 -22.60
C ASP A 47 4.50 -34.39 -23.77
N GLU A 48 5.59 -33.69 -24.08
CA GLU A 48 6.56 -34.09 -25.10
C GLU A 48 7.19 -35.45 -24.80
N LEU A 49 7.58 -35.68 -23.54
CA LEU A 49 8.12 -36.96 -23.09
C LEU A 49 7.11 -38.10 -23.22
N LEU A 50 5.84 -37.83 -22.90
CA LEU A 50 4.77 -38.82 -22.99
C LEU A 50 4.49 -39.22 -24.43
N GLU A 51 4.43 -38.25 -25.35
CA GLU A 51 4.26 -38.54 -26.79
C GLU A 51 5.46 -39.32 -27.35
N ALA A 52 6.68 -38.88 -27.05
CA ALA A 52 7.88 -39.59 -27.49
C ALA A 52 7.92 -41.04 -26.94
N ARG A 53 7.43 -41.26 -25.72
CA ARG A 53 7.31 -42.58 -25.11
C ARG A 53 6.32 -43.48 -25.84
N ARG A 54 5.18 -42.95 -26.28
CA ARG A 54 4.24 -43.70 -27.12
C ARG A 54 4.88 -44.13 -28.44
N HIS A 55 5.63 -43.23 -29.08
CA HIS A 55 6.36 -43.53 -30.33
C HIS A 55 7.52 -44.53 -30.18
N ALA A 56 8.19 -44.55 -29.03
CA ALA A 56 9.25 -45.52 -28.76
C ALA A 56 8.66 -46.90 -28.41
N ALA A 57 7.55 -46.93 -27.66
CA ALA A 57 6.84 -48.15 -27.32
C ALA A 57 6.31 -48.87 -28.57
N SER A 58 5.77 -48.14 -29.56
CA SER A 58 5.32 -48.74 -30.83
C SER A 58 6.46 -49.36 -31.66
N ARG A 59 7.70 -48.92 -31.42
CA ARG A 59 8.91 -49.44 -32.07
C ARG A 59 9.66 -50.47 -31.22
N ALA A 60 9.14 -50.80 -30.04
CA ALA A 60 9.81 -51.67 -29.06
C ALA A 60 11.25 -51.24 -28.71
N ASP A 61 11.54 -49.93 -28.75
CA ASP A 61 12.87 -49.40 -28.41
C ASP A 61 13.04 -49.32 -26.88
N THR A 62 13.46 -50.43 -26.29
CA THR A 62 13.63 -50.59 -24.84
C THR A 62 14.74 -49.70 -24.27
N SER A 63 15.79 -49.41 -25.03
CA SER A 63 16.90 -48.55 -24.61
C SER A 63 16.42 -47.11 -24.43
N TRP A 64 15.66 -46.60 -25.41
CA TRP A 64 15.07 -45.28 -25.32
C TRP A 64 14.07 -45.20 -24.15
N LEU A 65 13.21 -46.22 -23.98
CA LEU A 65 12.21 -46.25 -22.89
C LEU A 65 12.85 -46.20 -21.50
N MET A 66 13.98 -46.88 -21.29
CA MET A 66 14.73 -46.82 -20.03
C MET A 66 15.33 -45.43 -19.79
N SER A 67 15.84 -44.79 -20.85
CA SER A 67 16.38 -43.42 -20.78
C SER A 67 15.29 -42.39 -20.47
N ALA A 68 14.12 -42.54 -21.11
CA ALA A 68 12.94 -41.72 -20.85
C ALA A 68 12.45 -41.85 -19.39
N GLY A 69 12.44 -43.05 -18.83
CA GLY A 69 12.08 -43.26 -17.42
C GLY A 69 13.02 -42.54 -16.45
N ARG A 70 14.34 -42.51 -16.73
CA ARG A 70 15.28 -41.73 -15.91
C ARG A 70 15.05 -40.23 -16.04
N TYR A 71 14.79 -39.76 -17.25
CA TYR A 71 14.49 -38.34 -17.48
C TYR A 71 13.18 -37.92 -16.81
N GLU A 72 12.15 -38.77 -16.83
CA GLU A 72 10.90 -38.55 -16.11
C GLU A 72 11.12 -38.36 -14.60
N LEU A 73 12.04 -39.12 -13.99
CA LEU A 73 12.39 -38.96 -12.57
C LEU A 73 13.03 -37.59 -12.29
N VAL A 74 13.85 -37.07 -13.21
CA VAL A 74 14.45 -35.73 -13.10
C VAL A 74 13.34 -34.68 -13.18
N LEU A 75 12.47 -34.75 -14.19
CA LEU A 75 11.36 -33.80 -14.35
C LEU A 75 10.42 -33.77 -13.12
N ARG A 76 10.14 -34.93 -12.51
CA ARG A 76 9.34 -35.01 -11.27
C ARG A 76 10.06 -34.39 -10.07
N ALA A 77 11.38 -34.51 -9.99
CA ALA A 77 12.15 -33.86 -8.94
C ALA A 77 12.15 -32.33 -9.11
N ASP A 78 12.28 -31.86 -10.35
CA ASP A 78 12.17 -30.45 -10.71
C ASP A 78 10.77 -29.91 -10.41
N GLU A 79 9.71 -30.66 -10.74
CA GLU A 79 8.32 -30.31 -10.45
C GLU A 79 8.10 -30.13 -8.95
N LYS A 80 8.58 -31.09 -8.14
CA LYS A 80 8.46 -31.01 -6.68
C LYS A 80 9.16 -29.76 -6.13
N THR A 81 10.35 -29.47 -6.63
CA THR A 81 11.14 -28.29 -6.21
C THR A 81 10.43 -27.00 -6.63
N LEU A 82 9.92 -26.95 -7.85
CA LEU A 82 9.19 -25.81 -8.38
C LEU A 82 7.92 -25.53 -7.57
N ASN A 83 7.14 -26.57 -7.27
CA ASN A 83 5.92 -26.44 -6.45
C ASN A 83 6.23 -25.94 -5.03
N ALA A 84 7.34 -26.40 -4.42
CA ALA A 84 7.77 -25.89 -3.12
C ALA A 84 8.15 -24.39 -3.19
N ASN A 85 8.82 -23.98 -4.26
CA ASN A 85 9.18 -22.57 -4.47
C ASN A 85 7.93 -21.70 -4.71
N ILE A 86 6.96 -22.18 -5.49
CA ILE A 86 5.69 -21.49 -5.71
C ILE A 86 4.98 -21.27 -4.37
N ALA A 87 4.80 -22.33 -3.58
CA ALA A 87 4.14 -22.23 -2.28
C ALA A 87 4.85 -21.26 -1.33
N ALA A 88 6.19 -21.23 -1.35
CA ALA A 88 6.98 -20.28 -0.55
C ALA A 88 6.76 -18.83 -1.00
N VAL A 89 6.72 -18.58 -2.31
CA VAL A 89 6.47 -17.24 -2.86
C VAL A 89 5.03 -16.78 -2.59
N GLU A 90 4.04 -17.66 -2.72
CA GLU A 90 2.65 -17.38 -2.38
C GLU A 90 2.48 -16.97 -0.91
N GLN A 91 3.10 -17.72 0.01
CA GLN A 91 3.08 -17.38 1.43
C GLN A 91 3.67 -15.98 1.68
N GLU A 92 4.75 -15.65 0.97
CA GLU A 92 5.41 -14.37 1.12
C GLU A 92 4.61 -13.21 0.48
N ILE A 93 3.92 -13.44 -0.63
CA ILE A 93 2.95 -12.50 -1.21
C ILE A 93 1.88 -12.14 -0.18
N ASP A 94 1.33 -13.14 0.51
CA ASP A 94 0.28 -12.91 1.52
C ASP A 94 0.81 -12.14 2.74
N ARG A 95 2.02 -12.45 3.22
CA ARG A 95 2.67 -11.64 4.27
C ARG A 95 2.86 -10.19 3.83
N ARG A 96 3.31 -9.95 2.61
CA ARG A 96 3.51 -8.60 2.08
C ARG A 96 2.21 -7.83 1.94
N ARG A 97 1.13 -8.49 1.52
CA ARG A 97 -0.22 -7.89 1.52
C ARG A 97 -0.65 -7.45 2.91
N GLN A 98 -0.38 -8.25 3.95
CA GLN A 98 -0.66 -7.89 5.34
C GLN A 98 0.16 -6.67 5.79
N HIS A 99 1.46 -6.64 5.48
CA HIS A 99 2.31 -5.48 5.79
C HIS A 99 1.84 -4.19 5.10
N ILE A 100 1.38 -4.25 3.85
CA ILE A 100 0.79 -3.09 3.17
C ILE A 100 -0.48 -2.64 3.89
N ALA A 101 -1.36 -3.56 4.28
CA ALA A 101 -2.58 -3.21 5.00
C ALA A 101 -2.27 -2.54 6.35
N GLU A 102 -1.23 -2.99 7.06
CA GLU A 102 -0.76 -2.34 8.29
C GLU A 102 -0.21 -0.94 8.02
N ALA A 103 0.66 -0.79 7.01
CA ALA A 103 1.20 0.51 6.61
C ALA A 103 0.12 1.50 6.20
N ASP A 104 -0.92 1.04 5.51
CA ASP A 104 -2.08 1.86 5.12
C ASP A 104 -2.89 2.32 6.34
N ARG A 105 -3.15 1.42 7.31
CA ARG A 105 -3.81 1.80 8.58
C ARG A 105 -3.00 2.84 9.34
N ASP A 106 -1.69 2.67 9.39
CA ASP A 106 -0.77 3.59 10.04
C ASP A 106 -0.77 4.97 9.40
N LEU A 107 -0.77 5.04 8.07
CA LEU A 107 -0.88 6.31 7.36
C LEU A 107 -2.24 6.97 7.61
N ARG A 108 -3.32 6.18 7.56
CA ARG A 108 -4.69 6.67 7.80
C ARG A 108 -4.85 7.29 9.18
N ALA A 109 -4.22 6.73 10.20
CA ALA A 109 -4.22 7.30 11.55
C ALA A 109 -3.61 8.71 11.57
N ILE A 110 -2.53 8.94 10.81
CA ILE A 110 -1.89 10.28 10.72
C ILE A 110 -2.76 11.25 9.92
N GLU A 111 -3.39 10.81 8.84
CA GLU A 111 -4.31 11.64 8.06
C GLU A 111 -5.46 12.16 8.94
N VAL A 112 -6.08 11.29 9.74
CA VAL A 112 -7.16 11.68 10.67
C VAL A 112 -6.66 12.70 11.70
N LEU A 113 -5.45 12.52 12.23
CA LEU A 113 -4.85 13.49 13.16
C LEU A 113 -4.59 14.84 12.49
N ARG A 114 -4.17 14.84 11.23
CA ARG A 114 -3.96 16.05 10.44
C ARG A 114 -5.28 16.78 10.20
N GLU A 115 -6.31 16.08 9.75
CA GLU A 115 -7.65 16.64 9.54
C GLU A 115 -8.20 17.30 10.82
N ARG A 116 -8.04 16.64 11.97
CA ARG A 116 -8.44 17.19 13.28
C ARG A 116 -7.67 18.46 13.62
N ALA A 117 -6.35 18.46 13.45
CA ALA A 117 -5.51 19.63 13.72
C ALA A 117 -5.87 20.81 12.81
N GLU A 118 -6.17 20.56 11.54
CA GLU A 118 -6.61 21.58 10.59
C GLU A 118 -7.98 22.16 10.97
N LEU A 119 -8.92 21.32 11.41
CA LEU A 119 -10.24 21.76 11.88
C LEU A 119 -10.14 22.60 13.16
N GLU A 120 -9.31 22.20 14.12
CA GLU A 120 -9.06 22.96 15.35
C GLU A 120 -8.42 24.32 15.03
N ALA A 121 -7.43 24.35 14.14
CA ALA A 121 -6.81 25.60 13.71
C ALA A 121 -7.81 26.56 13.06
N LYS A 122 -8.72 26.05 12.21
CA LYS A 122 -9.80 26.83 11.59
C LYS A 122 -10.77 27.38 12.64
N ARG A 123 -11.20 26.56 13.60
CA ARG A 123 -12.09 27.00 14.70
C ARG A 123 -11.44 28.09 15.54
N GLU A 124 -10.17 27.94 15.84
CA GLU A 124 -9.42 28.91 16.65
C GLU A 124 -9.15 30.22 15.92
N ALA A 125 -9.01 30.18 14.58
CA ALA A 125 -8.94 31.38 13.75
C ALA A 125 -10.29 32.12 13.75
N ALA A 126 -11.39 31.41 13.53
CA ALA A 126 -12.75 32.00 13.54
C ALA A 126 -13.10 32.62 14.91
N ARG A 127 -12.73 31.96 16.01
CA ARG A 127 -12.90 32.52 17.37
C ARG A 127 -12.13 33.81 17.57
N ARG A 128 -10.88 33.87 17.09
CA ARG A 128 -10.04 35.08 17.18
C ARG A 128 -10.62 36.22 16.35
N GLU A 129 -11.09 35.93 15.15
CA GLU A 129 -11.74 36.91 14.27
C GLU A 129 -13.03 37.46 14.90
N ALA A 130 -13.89 36.58 15.42
CA ALA A 130 -15.12 36.98 16.11
C ALA A 130 -14.82 37.88 17.33
N LYS A 131 -13.81 37.54 18.13
CA LYS A 131 -13.39 38.36 19.27
C LYS A 131 -12.93 39.75 18.84
N VAL A 132 -12.14 39.83 17.78
CA VAL A 132 -11.66 41.12 17.24
C VAL A 132 -12.85 41.97 16.76
N LEU A 133 -13.81 41.38 16.05
CA LEU A 133 -15.01 42.09 15.60
C LEU A 133 -15.87 42.59 16.76
N ASP A 134 -16.01 41.79 17.82
CA ASP A 134 -16.73 42.17 19.04
C ASP A 134 -16.05 43.33 19.79
N GLU A 135 -14.72 43.33 19.87
CA GLU A 135 -13.94 44.44 20.43
C GLU A 135 -14.12 45.75 19.63
N PHE A 136 -14.15 45.66 18.29
CA PHE A 136 -14.41 46.82 17.43
C PHE A 136 -15.85 47.34 17.59
N ALA A 137 -16.84 46.45 17.62
CA ALA A 137 -18.23 46.81 17.83
C ALA A 137 -18.44 47.48 19.19
N SER A 138 -17.84 46.93 20.26
CA SER A 138 -17.90 47.49 21.61
C SER A 138 -17.27 48.89 21.67
N ARG A 139 -16.13 49.12 21.01
CA ARG A 139 -15.51 50.44 20.92
C ARG A 139 -16.37 51.43 20.12
N ALA A 140 -16.92 51.01 18.99
CA ALA A 140 -17.79 51.86 18.18
C ALA A 140 -19.03 52.28 18.97
N ALA A 141 -19.68 51.34 19.66
CA ALA A 141 -20.84 51.60 20.51
C ALA A 141 -20.53 52.55 21.68
N TYR A 142 -19.35 52.41 22.29
CA TYR A 142 -18.90 53.34 23.33
C TYR A 142 -18.74 54.77 22.82
N VAL A 143 -18.12 54.96 21.64
CA VAL A 143 -17.93 56.28 21.04
C VAL A 143 -19.27 56.93 20.69
N THR A 144 -20.20 56.20 20.07
CA THR A 144 -21.54 56.74 19.76
C THR A 144 -22.33 57.10 21.01
N HIS A 145 -22.22 56.33 22.10
CA HIS A 145 -22.86 56.71 23.37
C HIS A 145 -22.23 57.95 24.01
N ALA A 146 -20.90 58.09 23.96
CA ALA A 146 -20.21 59.26 24.49
C ALA A 146 -20.57 60.57 23.72
N ASP A 147 -20.76 60.48 22.39
CA ASP A 147 -21.23 61.62 21.59
C ASP A 147 -22.68 62.03 21.90
N VAL A 148 -23.52 61.07 22.29
CA VAL A 148 -24.93 61.34 22.68
C VAL A 148 -25.01 61.95 24.08
N ASP A 149 -24.19 61.51 25.03
CA ASP A 149 -24.13 62.08 26.39
C ASP A 149 -23.43 63.46 26.44
N GLY A 150 -22.53 63.76 25.51
CA GLY A 150 -21.93 65.08 25.36
C GLY A 150 -22.90 66.15 24.82
N LEU A 151 -23.91 65.73 24.05
CA LEU A 151 -24.96 66.62 23.53
C LEU A 151 -26.07 66.93 24.55
N THR A 152 -26.26 66.08 25.57
CA THR A 152 -27.27 66.27 26.62
C THR A 152 -26.78 67.11 27.81
N GLN A 153 -25.47 67.33 27.99
CA GLN A 153 -24.95 68.26 29.02
C GLN A 153 -24.78 69.72 28.52
N ALA A 154 -25.10 70.01 27.26
CA ALA A 154 -24.95 71.34 26.65
C ALA A 154 -26.23 72.18 26.63
N PHE A 155 -27.30 71.76 27.32
CA PHE A 155 -28.57 72.50 27.47
C PHE A 155 -28.98 72.54 28.94
#